data_AF-A0A9P6RJB0-F1
#
_entry.id   AF-A0A9P6RJB0-F1
#
_cell.length_a   1.000
_cell.length_b   1.000
_cell.length_c   1.000
_cell.angle_alpha   90.00
_cell.angle_beta   90.00
_cell.angle_gamma   90.00
#
_symmetry.space_group_name_H-M   'P 1'
#
loop_
_entity.id
_entity.type
_entity.pdbx_description
1 polymer ?
#
loop_
_entity_poly.entity_id
_entity_poly.type
_entity_poly.pdbx_seq_one_letter_code
_entity_poly.pdbx_strand_id
1 'polypeptide(L)'
;MTTPIPDDGIRRSKTGIPLPGPERPSRPDWALDETDLHKSMDAVPLFMSSLPEDAGDNPLIQALQDLAYDGTPEEVAENFKNQGNECFKQGKKFYKDALLFYTNGLEVFCNDDKLNETLYVNRAACNLHF
;
A
#
# COMPACT_ATOMS: atom_id res chain seq x y z
N MET A 1 16.20 -1.85 -75.47
CA MET A 1 14.93 -2.63 -75.46
C MET A 1 14.30 -2.46 -74.09
N THR A 2 13.04 -2.03 -74.09
CA THR A 2 12.09 -1.87 -72.98
C THR A 2 11.90 -3.21 -72.23
N THR A 3 11.55 -3.24 -70.95
CA THR A 3 10.26 -2.76 -70.42
C THR A 3 10.33 -2.13 -69.02
N PRO A 4 9.50 -1.11 -68.74
CA PRO A 4 9.29 -0.59 -67.39
C PRO A 4 8.39 -1.54 -66.59
N ILE A 5 8.66 -1.61 -65.28
CA ILE A 5 7.87 -2.36 -64.28
C ILE A 5 6.47 -1.71 -64.19
N PRO A 6 5.37 -2.49 -64.14
CA PRO A 6 4.03 -1.92 -63.98
C PRO A 6 3.93 -1.26 -62.60
N ASP A 7 3.58 0.03 -62.59
CA ASP A 7 3.18 0.75 -61.38
C ASP A 7 1.79 0.23 -60.98
N ASP A 8 1.76 -0.76 -60.08
CA ASP A 8 0.54 -1.24 -59.45
C ASP A 8 -0.03 -0.10 -58.61
N GLY A 9 -0.90 0.69 -59.26
CA GLY A 9 -1.55 1.90 -58.77
C GLY A 9 -2.51 1.69 -57.59
N ILE A 10 -2.08 0.98 -56.55
CA ILE A 10 -2.75 0.92 -55.26
C ILE A 10 -2.48 2.25 -54.56
N ARG A 11 -3.27 3.26 -54.96
CA ARG A 11 -3.55 4.41 -54.09
C ARG A 11 -4.07 3.83 -52.78
N ARG A 12 -3.23 3.84 -51.74
CA ARG A 12 -3.70 3.58 -50.37
C ARG A 12 -4.75 4.64 -50.07
N SER A 13 -6.02 4.26 -50.19
CA SER A 13 -7.14 5.10 -49.80
C SER A 13 -6.97 5.41 -48.32
N LYS A 14 -6.86 6.70 -47.97
CA LYS A 14 -6.87 7.18 -46.57
C LYS A 14 -8.28 7.10 -45.97
N THR A 15 -9.03 6.07 -46.31
CA THR A 15 -10.39 5.81 -45.82
C THR A 15 -10.42 4.45 -45.16
N GLY A 16 -9.52 4.24 -44.21
CA GLY A 16 -9.69 3.20 -43.21
C GLY A 16 -10.45 3.81 -42.05
N ILE A 17 -11.74 3.47 -41.92
CA ILE A 17 -12.43 3.62 -40.63
C ILE A 17 -11.52 2.88 -39.62
N PRO A 18 -11.10 3.50 -38.50
CA PRO A 18 -10.33 2.78 -37.50
C PRO A 18 -11.11 1.51 -37.16
N LEU A 19 -10.50 0.34 -37.36
CA LEU A 19 -11.11 -0.91 -36.92
C LEU A 19 -11.45 -0.70 -35.44
N PRO A 20 -12.72 -0.82 -35.02
CA PRO A 20 -13.05 -0.72 -33.62
C PRO A 20 -12.26 -1.81 -32.93
N GLY A 21 -11.35 -1.42 -32.04
CA GLY A 21 -10.71 -2.36 -31.15
C GLY A 21 -11.78 -3.15 -30.38
N PRO A 22 -11.45 -4.30 -29.79
CA PRO A 22 -12.40 -5.00 -28.93
C PRO A 22 -13.02 -4.00 -27.97
N GLU A 23 -14.36 -3.97 -27.92
CA GLU A 23 -15.07 -3.11 -26.98
C GLU A 23 -14.51 -3.39 -25.58
N ARG A 24 -14.10 -2.34 -24.87
CA ARG A 24 -13.66 -2.50 -23.49
C ARG A 24 -14.85 -3.10 -22.74
N PRO A 25 -14.67 -4.24 -22.03
CA PRO A 25 -15.75 -4.80 -21.25
C PRO A 25 -16.27 -3.74 -20.27
N SER A 26 -17.58 -3.77 -20.01
CA SER A 26 -18.18 -2.86 -19.05
C SER A 26 -17.42 -2.94 -17.73
N ARG A 27 -17.04 -1.77 -17.20
CA ARG A 27 -16.35 -1.68 -15.92
C ARG A 27 -17.25 -2.34 -14.86
N PRO A 28 -16.70 -3.19 -13.98
CA PRO A 28 -17.50 -3.83 -12.95
C PRO A 28 -17.92 -2.80 -11.88
N ASP A 29 -19.06 -3.04 -11.25
CA ASP A 29 -19.67 -2.11 -10.30
C ASP A 29 -18.80 -1.81 -9.06
N TRP A 30 -17.89 -2.72 -8.72
CA TRP A 30 -16.98 -2.56 -7.57
C TRP A 30 -15.72 -1.73 -7.89
N ALA A 31 -15.46 -1.44 -9.16
CA ALA A 31 -14.27 -0.67 -9.52
C ALA A 31 -14.42 0.79 -9.08
N LEU A 32 -13.30 1.40 -8.71
CA LEU A 32 -13.24 2.83 -8.37
C LEU A 32 -13.85 3.69 -9.47
N ASP A 33 -14.58 4.73 -9.06
CA ASP A 33 -15.14 5.71 -9.98
C ASP A 33 -14.01 6.52 -10.62
N GLU A 34 -14.04 6.67 -11.95
CA GLU A 34 -13.04 7.42 -12.70
C GLU A 34 -13.33 8.92 -12.72
N THR A 35 -14.61 9.30 -12.60
CA THR A 35 -14.99 10.71 -12.64
C THR A 35 -14.62 11.45 -11.36
N ASP A 36 -14.67 10.75 -10.22
CA ASP A 36 -14.22 11.25 -8.93
C ASP A 36 -13.25 10.26 -8.25
N LEU A 37 -12.15 9.98 -8.96
CA LEU A 37 -11.13 9.02 -8.50
C LEU A 37 -10.62 9.36 -7.11
N HIS A 38 -10.35 10.64 -6.85
CA HIS A 38 -9.82 11.10 -5.56
C HIS A 38 -10.74 10.70 -4.40
N LYS A 39 -12.04 11.01 -4.52
CA LYS A 39 -13.01 10.66 -3.48
C LYS A 39 -13.17 9.15 -3.34
N SER A 40 -13.14 8.40 -4.43
CA SER A 40 -13.23 6.94 -4.39
C SER A 40 -12.00 6.30 -3.73
N MET A 41 -10.81 6.88 -3.91
CA MET A 41 -9.57 6.43 -3.26
C MET A 41 -9.60 6.75 -1.76
N ASP A 42 -10.05 7.93 -1.37
CA ASP A 42 -10.14 8.32 0.04
C ASP A 42 -11.13 7.44 0.84
N ALA A 43 -12.12 6.82 0.17
CA ALA A 43 -13.04 5.87 0.79
C ALA A 43 -12.40 4.49 1.11
N VAL A 44 -11.27 4.16 0.47
CA VAL A 44 -10.57 2.89 0.68
C VAL A 44 -9.42 3.12 1.67
N PRO A 45 -9.43 2.48 2.86
CA PRO A 45 -8.43 2.75 3.89
C PRO A 45 -6.96 2.57 3.47
N LEU A 46 -6.69 1.72 2.48
CA LEU A 46 -5.34 1.54 1.94
C LEU A 46 -4.83 2.76 1.17
N PHE A 47 -5.73 3.57 0.61
CA PHE A 47 -5.40 4.71 -0.25
C PHE A 47 -5.81 6.06 0.36
N MET A 48 -6.46 6.06 1.53
CA MET A 48 -6.89 7.30 2.19
C MET A 48 -5.70 8.19 2.55
N SER A 49 -5.84 9.49 2.29
CA SER A 49 -4.78 10.47 2.58
C SER A 49 -4.75 10.87 4.06
N SER A 50 -5.88 10.74 4.76
CA SER A 50 -6.06 11.09 6.16
C SER A 50 -7.18 10.27 6.79
N LEU A 51 -7.08 10.02 8.10
CA LEU A 51 -8.16 9.39 8.86
C LEU A 51 -9.36 10.36 8.96
N PRO A 52 -10.57 9.98 8.53
CA PRO A 52 -11.75 10.82 8.70
C PRO A 52 -12.20 10.84 10.18
N GLU A 53 -13.00 11.83 10.59
CA GLU A 53 -13.43 11.99 11.99
C GLU A 53 -14.27 10.80 12.50
N ASP A 54 -14.99 10.15 11.59
CA ASP A 54 -15.80 8.94 11.79
C ASP A 54 -15.02 7.63 11.56
N ALA A 55 -13.68 7.67 11.55
CA ALA A 55 -12.84 6.50 11.30
C ALA A 55 -13.11 5.32 12.25
N GLY A 56 -13.57 5.59 13.47
CA GLY A 56 -13.94 4.57 14.44
C GLY A 56 -15.18 3.76 14.04
N ASP A 57 -16.05 4.30 13.19
CA ASP A 57 -17.30 3.65 12.75
C ASP A 57 -17.15 2.95 11.38
N ASN A 58 -16.01 3.13 10.69
CA ASN A 58 -15.77 2.53 9.39
C ASN A 58 -15.35 1.05 9.53
N PRO A 59 -16.16 0.08 9.06
CA PRO A 59 -15.87 -1.35 9.23
C PRO A 59 -14.61 -1.80 8.48
N LEU A 60 -14.22 -1.12 7.40
CA LEU A 60 -12.99 -1.45 6.67
C LEU A 60 -11.74 -1.03 7.46
N ILE A 61 -11.81 0.08 8.20
CA ILE A 61 -10.71 0.53 9.07
C ILE A 61 -10.57 -0.42 10.27
N GLN A 62 -11.70 -0.78 10.89
CA GLN A 62 -11.72 -1.75 11.99
C GLN A 62 -11.15 -3.11 11.57
N ALA A 63 -11.56 -3.64 10.42
CA ALA A 63 -11.05 -4.92 9.92
C ALA A 63 -9.53 -4.92 9.69
N LEU A 64 -8.95 -3.79 9.26
CA LEU A 64 -7.49 -3.66 9.12
C LEU A 64 -6.79 -3.53 10.48
N GLN A 65 -7.41 -2.87 11.46
CA GLN A 65 -6.90 -2.82 12.82
C GLN A 65 -6.91 -4.22 13.45
N ASP A 66 -8.00 -4.96 13.29
CA ASP A 66 -8.10 -6.35 13.76
C ASP A 66 -6.99 -7.21 13.17
N LEU A 67 -6.69 -7.07 11.86
CA LEU A 67 -5.58 -7.78 11.23
C LEU A 67 -4.21 -7.37 11.79
N ALA A 68 -4.02 -6.10 12.15
CA ALA A 68 -2.77 -5.61 12.71
C ALA A 68 -2.51 -6.11 14.14
N TYR A 69 -3.58 -6.33 14.91
CA TYR A 69 -3.54 -6.80 16.31
C TYR A 69 -4.04 -8.25 16.45
N ASP A 70 -4.00 -9.04 15.38
CA ASP A 70 -4.44 -10.43 15.39
C ASP A 70 -3.45 -11.31 16.19
N GLY A 71 -3.97 -12.11 17.13
CA GLY A 71 -3.19 -13.03 17.95
C GLY A 71 -3.08 -12.67 19.43
N THR A 72 -2.20 -13.38 20.14
CA THR A 72 -1.92 -13.11 21.56
C THR A 72 -1.11 -11.82 21.73
N PRO A 73 -1.20 -11.12 22.88
CA PRO A 73 -0.41 -9.92 23.14
C PRO A 73 1.10 -10.13 22.90
N GLU A 74 1.62 -11.31 23.22
CA GLU A 74 3.01 -11.69 23.00
C GLU A 74 3.35 -11.81 21.51
N GLU A 75 2.50 -12.44 20.71
CA GLU A 75 2.68 -12.57 19.25
C GLU A 75 2.60 -11.20 18.56
N VAL A 76 1.65 -10.36 18.97
CA VAL A 76 1.48 -9.00 18.43
C VAL A 76 2.70 -8.13 18.78
N ALA A 77 3.18 -8.17 20.03
CA ALA A 77 4.40 -7.47 20.45
C ALA A 77 5.65 -7.97 19.70
N GLU A 78 5.74 -9.29 19.44
CA GLU A 78 6.82 -9.85 18.64
C GLU A 78 6.74 -9.40 17.16
N ASN A 79 5.54 -9.31 16.59
CA ASN A 79 5.35 -8.78 15.24
C ASN A 79 5.87 -7.33 15.15
N PHE A 80 5.48 -6.48 16.11
CA PHE A 80 5.98 -5.10 16.19
C PHE A 80 7.50 -5.01 16.37
N LYS A 81 8.09 -5.88 17.21
CA LYS A 81 9.55 -6.00 17.33
C LYS A 81 10.19 -6.29 15.96
N ASN A 82 9.64 -7.24 15.21
CA ASN A 82 10.19 -7.64 13.91
C ASN A 82 10.08 -6.50 12.87
N GLN A 83 8.93 -5.82 12.80
CA GLN A 83 8.76 -4.65 11.92
C GLN A 83 9.73 -3.52 12.27
N GLY A 84 9.88 -3.21 13.56
CA GLY A 84 10.85 -2.21 14.03
C GLY A 84 12.29 -2.58 13.67
N ASN A 85 12.66 -3.87 13.78
CA ASN A 85 13.98 -4.36 13.40
C ASN A 85 14.26 -4.18 11.90
N GLU A 86 13.27 -4.46 11.04
CA GLU A 86 13.40 -4.26 9.60
C GLU A 86 13.55 -2.78 9.23
N CYS A 87 12.78 -1.89 9.87
CA CYS A 87 12.97 -0.45 9.72
C CYS A 87 14.37 0.01 10.19
N PHE A 88 14.83 -0.50 11.32
CA PHE A 88 16.15 -0.17 11.85
C PHE A 88 17.28 -0.63 10.90
N LYS A 89 17.15 -1.80 10.27
CA LYS A 89 18.12 -2.29 9.27
C LYS A 89 18.17 -1.42 8.02
N GLN A 90 17.04 -0.82 7.62
CA GLN A 90 16.99 0.09 6.46
C GLN A 90 17.74 1.42 6.70
N GLY A 91 18.06 1.73 7.96
CA GLY A 91 18.97 2.81 8.34
C GLY A 91 18.27 4.11 8.76
N LYS A 92 19.06 5.18 8.89
CA LYS A 92 18.68 6.44 9.58
C LYS A 92 17.34 7.04 9.18
N LYS A 93 16.93 6.90 7.92
CA LYS A 93 15.66 7.45 7.42
C LYS A 93 14.45 6.84 8.11
N PHE A 94 14.54 5.58 8.51
CA PHE A 94 13.46 4.79 9.07
C PHE A 94 13.57 4.61 10.60
N TYR A 95 14.49 5.31 11.27
CA TYR A 95 14.62 5.21 12.73
C TYR A 95 13.42 5.79 13.48
N LYS A 96 12.74 6.79 12.90
CA LYS A 96 11.47 7.29 13.45
C LYS A 96 10.38 6.21 13.40
N ASP A 97 10.29 5.51 12.27
CA ASP A 97 9.32 4.44 12.08
C ASP A 97 9.65 3.25 12.99
N ALA A 98 10.94 2.87 13.10
CA ALA A 98 11.39 1.84 14.02
C ALA A 98 11.03 2.17 15.48
N LEU A 99 11.24 3.42 15.89
CA LEU A 99 10.86 3.90 17.22
C LEU A 99 9.35 3.81 17.47
N LEU A 100 8.53 4.13 16.47
CA LEU A 100 7.09 3.99 16.55
C LEU A 100 6.69 2.52 16.72
N PHE A 101 7.24 1.61 15.92
CA PHE A 101 6.95 0.18 16.04
C PHE A 101 7.34 -0.38 17.41
N TYR A 102 8.51 -0.04 17.95
CA TYR A 102 8.89 -0.48 19.29
C TYR A 102 8.00 0.12 20.39
N THR A 103 7.49 1.33 20.20
CA THR A 103 6.54 1.96 21.13
C THR A 103 5.19 1.25 21.09
N ASN A 104 4.66 0.98 19.89
CA ASN A 104 3.41 0.22 19.72
C ASN A 104 3.52 -1.18 20.33
N GLY A 105 4.67 -1.86 20.19
CA GLY A 105 4.90 -3.16 20.82
C GLY A 105 4.83 -3.12 22.35
N LEU A 106 5.29 -2.02 22.98
CA LEU A 106 5.19 -1.83 24.43
C LEU A 106 3.75 -1.51 24.89
N GLU A 107 2.97 -0.84 24.05
CA GLU A 107 1.57 -0.49 24.31
C GLU A 107 0.61 -1.69 24.23
N VAL A 108 1.07 -2.83 23.68
CA VAL A 108 0.31 -4.09 23.70
C VAL A 108 0.25 -4.70 25.10
N PHE A 109 1.09 -4.25 26.03
CA PHE A 109 1.14 -4.72 27.43
C PHE A 109 1.28 -6.26 27.55
N CYS A 110 2.17 -6.88 26.78
CA CYS A 110 2.46 -8.30 26.90
C CYS A 110 3.12 -8.64 28.24
N ASN A 111 2.86 -9.84 28.79
CA ASN A 111 3.38 -10.26 30.09
C ASN A 111 4.79 -10.88 30.00
N ASP A 112 5.43 -10.87 28.83
CA ASP A 112 6.80 -11.36 28.65
C ASP A 112 7.82 -10.24 28.94
N ASP A 113 8.43 -10.32 30.12
CA ASP A 113 9.47 -9.38 30.56
C ASP A 113 10.66 -9.34 29.59
N LYS A 114 11.07 -10.47 29.00
CA LYS A 114 12.23 -10.50 28.08
C LYS A 114 11.94 -9.78 26.78
N LEU A 115 10.72 -9.93 26.27
CA LEU A 115 10.27 -9.23 25.08
C LEU A 115 10.21 -7.72 25.34
N ASN A 116 9.64 -7.33 26.48
CA ASN A 116 9.60 -5.93 26.92
C ASN A 116 10.99 -5.33 27.07
N GLU A 117 11.93 -6.03 27.73
CA GLU A 117 13.34 -5.62 27.83
C GLU A 117 13.96 -5.36 26.46
N THR A 118 13.74 -6.27 25.51
CA THR A 118 14.25 -6.14 24.15
C THR A 118 13.68 -4.91 23.43
N LEU A 119 12.37 -4.68 23.56
CA LEU A 119 11.71 -3.51 22.99
C LEU A 119 12.25 -2.19 23.58
N TYR A 120 12.46 -2.13 24.90
CA TYR A 120 13.06 -0.96 25.54
C TYR A 120 14.49 -0.69 25.05
N VAL A 121 15.32 -1.73 24.95
CA VAL A 121 16.70 -1.62 24.45
C VAL A 121 16.73 -1.12 23.01
N ASN A 122 15.89 -1.70 22.14
CA ASN A 122 15.82 -1.31 20.74
C ASN A 122 15.28 0.12 20.54
N ARG A 123 14.31 0.53 21.36
CA ARG A 123 13.80 1.91 21.40
C ARG A 123 14.90 2.88 21.83
N ALA A 124 15.70 2.52 22.84
CA ALA A 124 16.84 3.32 23.28
C ALA A 124 17.93 3.43 22.20
N ALA A 125 18.20 2.34 21.47
CA ALA A 125 19.13 2.34 20.35
C ALA A 125 18.68 3.30 19.23
N CYS A 126 17.38 3.35 18.92
CA CYS A 126 16.84 4.33 17.98
C CYS A 126 17.13 5.76 18.47
N ASN A 127 16.83 6.06 19.74
CA ASN A 127 17.06 7.36 20.38
C ASN A 127 18.51 7.82 20.35
N LEU A 128 19.48 6.90 20.38
CA LEU A 128 20.90 7.22 20.31
C LEU A 128 21.35 7.70 18.91
N HIS A 129 20.63 7.30 17.87
CA HIS A 129 20.98 7.65 16.49
C HIS A 129 20.33 8.94 15.99
N PHE A 130 19.49 9.58 16.81
CA PHE A 130 18.92 10.90 16.53
C PHE A 130 19.90 12.02 16.80
#